data_AF-A0A2H0IA98-F1
#
_entry.id   AF-A0A2H0IA98-F1
#
_cell.length_a   1.000
_cell.length_b   1.000
_cell.length_c   1.000
_cell.angle_alpha   90.00
_cell.angle_beta   90.00
_cell.angle_gamma   90.00
#
_symmetry.space_group_name_H-M   'P 1'
#
loop_
_entity.id
_entity.type
_entity.pdbx_description
1 polymer ?
#
loop_
_entity_poly.entity_id
_entity_poly.type
_entity_poly.pdbx_seq_one_letter_code
_entity_poly.pdbx_strand_id
1 'polypeptide(L)'
;MVSTMSCYLLPEPSTSSVSGVRLEFPGGVLKLCFDYDRDGVVYNGGLLFKKVRAHCHTAESHCPAWKIEKAYDHLVQISESKWVEELLKSTAEDQRRSWQLNHYMIYFDSDGCYEIIAESWKALPEKQGSLSD
;
A
#
# COMPACT_ATOMS: atom_id res chain seq x y z
N MET A 1 6.39 -13.00 15.95
CA MET A 1 6.56 -12.90 14.49
C MET A 1 5.28 -12.33 13.94
N VAL A 2 5.33 -11.24 13.16
CA VAL A 2 4.10 -10.66 12.58
C VAL A 2 3.59 -11.59 11.49
N SER A 3 2.33 -12.00 11.59
CA SER A 3 1.67 -12.83 10.57
C SER A 3 1.13 -11.97 9.45
N THR A 4 1.42 -12.36 8.20
CA THR A 4 1.02 -11.64 6.98
C THR A 4 0.36 -12.59 5.98
N MET A 5 -0.58 -12.04 5.19
CA MET A 5 -1.21 -12.74 4.08
C MET A 5 -0.96 -11.97 2.78
N SER A 6 -0.40 -12.63 1.76
CA SER A 6 -0.16 -12.01 0.46
C SER A 6 -1.49 -11.69 -0.24
N CYS A 7 -1.61 -10.46 -0.73
CA CYS A 7 -2.81 -9.91 -1.34
C CYS A 7 -2.60 -9.62 -2.83
N TYR A 8 -1.42 -9.11 -3.20
CA TYR A 8 -1.10 -8.71 -4.56
C TYR A 8 0.41 -8.73 -4.77
N LEU A 9 0.85 -9.15 -5.96
CA LEU A 9 2.24 -9.04 -6.41
C LEU A 9 2.30 -7.94 -7.47
N LEU A 10 3.30 -7.07 -7.42
CA LEU A 10 3.51 -6.07 -8.46
C LEU A 10 3.66 -6.74 -9.84
N PRO A 11 3.23 -6.09 -10.93
CA PRO A 11 3.35 -6.67 -12.27
C PRO A 11 4.79 -6.81 -12.73
N GLU A 12 5.68 -5.97 -12.20
CA GLU A 12 7.13 -5.99 -12.39
C GLU A 12 7.81 -5.64 -11.05
N PRO A 13 9.07 -6.03 -10.84
CA PRO A 13 9.85 -5.61 -9.68
C PRO A 13 9.84 -4.08 -9.53
N SER A 14 9.78 -3.57 -8.30
CA SER A 14 9.80 -2.12 -8.07
C SER A 14 11.08 -1.44 -8.55
N THR A 15 12.17 -2.19 -8.71
CA THR A 15 13.42 -1.74 -9.33
C THR A 15 13.27 -1.37 -10.82
N SER A 16 12.20 -1.83 -11.48
CA SER A 16 11.84 -1.43 -12.85
C SER A 16 11.04 -0.12 -12.89
N SER A 17 10.82 0.55 -11.75
CA SER A 17 10.06 1.81 -11.71
C SER A 17 10.80 2.96 -12.39
N VAL A 18 10.04 3.80 -13.10
CA VAL A 18 10.61 4.91 -13.89
C VAL A 18 10.54 6.23 -13.12
N SER A 19 9.44 6.48 -12.41
CA SER A 19 9.19 7.75 -11.72
C SER A 19 8.93 7.62 -10.21
N GLY A 20 8.97 6.40 -9.66
CA GLY A 20 8.68 6.12 -8.25
C GLY A 20 7.19 5.98 -7.96
N VAL A 21 6.82 6.06 -6.67
CA VAL A 21 5.43 5.89 -6.24
C VAL A 21 4.77 7.23 -5.96
N ARG A 22 3.62 7.45 -6.58
CA ARG A 22 2.76 8.61 -6.33
C ARG A 22 1.61 8.24 -5.40
N LEU A 23 1.56 8.88 -4.24
CA LEU A 23 0.45 8.75 -3.29
C LEU A 23 -0.58 9.88 -3.50
N GLU A 24 -1.84 9.52 -3.73
CA GLU A 24 -2.97 10.45 -3.73
C GLU A 24 -3.96 10.09 -2.64
N PHE A 25 -4.43 11.06 -1.83
CA PHE A 25 -5.39 10.79 -0.76
C PHE A 25 -6.62 11.73 -0.76
N PRO A 26 -7.51 11.66 -1.77
CA PRO A 26 -8.77 12.41 -1.76
C PRO A 26 -9.86 11.73 -0.92
N GLY A 27 -10.28 12.38 0.17
CA GLY A 27 -11.56 12.08 0.83
C GLY A 27 -11.75 10.65 1.33
N GLY A 28 -10.73 10.07 1.98
CA GLY A 28 -10.81 8.71 2.53
C GLY A 28 -10.60 7.60 1.50
N VAL A 29 -10.15 7.95 0.30
CA VAL A 29 -9.68 7.03 -0.73
C VAL A 29 -8.20 7.30 -0.95
N LEU A 30 -7.36 6.28 -0.84
CA LEU A 30 -5.93 6.39 -1.10
C LEU A 30 -5.58 5.64 -2.38
N LYS A 31 -4.77 6.26 -3.24
CA LYS A 31 -4.17 5.62 -4.40
C LYS A 31 -2.66 5.60 -4.25
N LEU A 32 -2.07 4.44 -4.49
CA LEU A 32 -0.65 4.32 -4.80
C LEU A 32 -0.54 4.06 -6.30
N CYS A 33 -0.10 5.05 -7.05
CA CYS A 33 0.15 4.91 -8.48
C CYS A 33 1.65 4.70 -8.68
N PHE A 34 2.02 3.78 -9.55
CA PHE A 34 3.41 3.52 -9.93
C PHE A 34 3.47 3.24 -11.43
N ASP A 35 4.60 3.57 -12.04
CA ASP A 35 4.96 3.15 -13.38
C ASP A 35 6.17 2.21 -13.36
N TYR A 36 6.30 1.42 -14.42
CA TYR A 36 7.38 0.46 -14.60
C TYR A 36 7.67 0.26 -16.10
N ASP A 37 8.93 -0.05 -16.41
CA ASP A 37 9.33 -0.50 -17.75
C ASP A 37 9.10 -2.01 -17.89
N ARG A 38 8.45 -2.41 -18.99
CA ARG A 38 8.33 -3.80 -19.41
C ARG A 38 8.74 -3.88 -20.88
N ASP A 39 9.87 -4.52 -21.13
CA ASP A 39 10.43 -4.72 -22.47
C ASP A 39 10.58 -3.42 -23.28
N GLY A 40 10.99 -2.32 -22.62
CA GLY A 40 11.16 -1.00 -23.26
C GLY A 40 9.85 -0.23 -23.48
N VAL A 41 8.73 -0.73 -22.96
CA VAL A 41 7.44 -0.05 -22.96
C VAL A 41 7.06 0.31 -21.54
N VAL A 42 6.81 1.59 -21.29
CA VAL A 42 6.38 2.08 -19.98
C VAL A 42 4.89 1.85 -19.79
N TYR A 43 4.54 1.23 -18.67
CA TYR A 43 3.17 1.07 -18.20
C TYR A 43 3.00 1.74 -16.85
N ASN A 44 1.78 2.18 -16.56
CA ASN A 44 1.37 2.62 -15.24
C ASN A 44 0.20 1.79 -14.72
N GLY A 45 0.13 1.68 -13.40
CA GLY A 45 -0.94 1.03 -12.68
C GLY A 45 -1.09 1.63 -11.29
N GLY A 46 -1.70 0.86 -10.39
CA GLY A 46 -1.76 1.28 -9.00
C GLY A 46 -2.65 0.42 -8.11
N LEU A 47 -2.67 0.80 -6.85
CA LEU A 47 -3.51 0.21 -5.82
C LEU A 47 -4.47 1.27 -5.28
N LEU A 48 -5.75 0.95 -5.22
CA LEU A 48 -6.79 1.81 -4.67
C LEU A 48 -7.30 1.23 -3.35
N PHE A 49 -7.20 2.02 -2.28
CA PHE A 49 -7.72 1.70 -0.95
C PHE A 49 -8.97 2.53 -0.66
N LYS A 50 -10.01 1.88 -0.13
CA LYS A 50 -11.30 2.53 0.18
C LYS A 50 -11.54 2.64 1.67
N LYS A 51 -12.22 3.72 2.07
CA LYS A 51 -12.54 4.05 3.47
C LYS A 51 -11.30 3.98 4.37
N VAL A 52 -10.22 4.58 3.89
CA VAL A 52 -8.96 4.69 4.62
C VAL A 52 -9.18 5.50 5.89
N ARG A 53 -8.55 5.08 6.97
CA ARG A 53 -8.60 5.74 8.29
C ARG A 53 -7.24 6.23 8.76
N ALA A 54 -6.19 5.57 8.33
CA ALA A 54 -4.83 5.98 8.60
C ALA A 54 -3.91 5.47 7.50
N HIS A 55 -2.82 6.18 7.26
CA HIS A 55 -1.73 5.71 6.40
C HIS A 55 -0.40 6.24 6.93
N CYS A 56 0.68 5.54 6.62
CA CYS A 56 2.04 5.90 7.00
C CYS A 56 2.97 5.59 5.82
N HIS A 57 3.97 6.44 5.62
CA HIS A 57 5.09 6.18 4.74
C HIS A 57 6.37 6.19 5.58
N THR A 58 7.18 5.16 5.42
CA THR A 58 8.51 5.06 6.02
C THR A 58 9.52 5.00 4.88
N ALA A 59 10.33 6.04 4.72
CA ALA A 59 11.41 6.06 3.75
C ALA A 59 12.35 4.86 3.94
N GLU A 60 12.93 4.36 2.85
CA GLU A 60 13.81 3.19 2.84
C GLU A 60 14.90 3.24 3.93
N SER A 61 15.57 4.38 4.09
CA SER A 61 16.66 4.58 5.08
C SER A 61 16.25 4.36 6.54
N HIS A 62 14.94 4.38 6.83
CA HIS A 62 14.37 4.19 8.16
C HIS A 62 13.46 2.95 8.23
N CYS A 63 13.38 2.18 7.15
CA CYS A 63 12.51 1.00 7.10
C CYS A 63 13.17 -0.18 7.83
N PRO A 64 12.53 -0.74 8.87
CA PRO A 64 13.07 -1.91 9.56
C PRO A 64 13.06 -3.14 8.65
N ALA A 65 14.12 -3.96 8.71
CA ALA A 65 14.32 -5.12 7.84
C ALA A 65 13.10 -6.05 7.72
N TRP A 66 12.38 -6.29 8.82
CA TRP A 66 11.21 -7.19 8.81
C TRP A 66 10.07 -6.69 7.91
N LYS A 67 9.91 -5.36 7.72
CA LYS A 67 8.90 -4.82 6.81
C LYS A 67 9.29 -5.07 5.36
N ILE A 68 10.57 -4.87 5.05
CA ILE A 68 11.16 -5.13 3.74
C ILE A 68 10.97 -6.61 3.39
N GLU A 69 11.45 -7.52 4.24
CA GLU A 69 11.35 -8.98 4.03
C GLU A 69 9.92 -9.49 3.81
N LYS A 70 8.92 -8.81 4.39
CA LYS A 70 7.52 -9.24 4.38
C LYS A 70 6.66 -8.57 3.31
N ALA A 71 7.14 -7.53 2.65
CA ALA A 71 6.31 -6.73 1.74
C ALA A 71 7.03 -6.21 0.50
N TYR A 72 8.29 -6.62 0.27
CA TYR A 72 9.05 -6.26 -0.94
C TYR A 72 8.31 -6.71 -2.20
N ASP A 73 7.89 -5.75 -3.04
CA ASP A 73 7.15 -5.97 -4.29
C ASP A 73 5.76 -6.63 -4.15
N HIS A 74 5.24 -6.79 -2.93
CA HIS A 74 3.92 -7.37 -2.75
C HIS A 74 3.13 -6.70 -1.63
N LEU A 75 1.85 -6.47 -1.92
CA LEU A 75 0.89 -6.03 -0.91
C LEU A 75 0.59 -7.21 0.01
N VAL A 76 0.77 -6.99 1.30
CA VAL A 76 0.34 -7.93 2.34
C VAL A 76 -0.70 -7.32 3.24
N GLN A 77 -1.56 -8.17 3.80
CA GLN A 77 -2.41 -7.84 4.94
C GLN A 77 -1.79 -8.36 6.24
N ILE A 78 -1.74 -7.52 7.27
CA ILE A 78 -1.28 -7.88 8.61
C ILE A 78 -2.50 -8.32 9.44
N SER A 79 -2.48 -9.56 9.93
CA SER A 79 -3.64 -10.17 10.61
C SER A 79 -3.86 -9.65 12.04
N GLU A 80 -2.77 -9.43 12.79
CA GLU A 80 -2.80 -9.01 14.20
C GLU A 80 -2.21 -7.61 14.35
N SER A 81 -2.91 -6.63 13.77
CA SER A 81 -2.42 -5.25 13.72
C SER A 81 -2.74 -4.49 15.01
N LYS A 82 -1.70 -4.21 15.83
CA LYS A 82 -1.81 -3.30 16.99
C LYS A 82 -2.36 -1.93 16.59
N TRP A 83 -2.00 -1.44 15.41
CA TRP A 83 -2.48 -0.15 14.91
C TRP A 83 -4.00 -0.17 14.68
N VAL A 84 -4.55 -1.28 14.17
CA VAL A 84 -6.00 -1.47 14.05
C VAL A 84 -6.64 -1.50 15.44
N GLU A 85 -6.08 -2.23 16.41
CA GLU A 85 -6.60 -2.26 17.77
C GLU A 85 -6.64 -0.87 18.43
N GLU A 86 -5.59 -0.07 18.25
CA GLU A 86 -5.49 1.30 18.77
C GLU A 86 -6.53 2.22 18.15
N LEU A 87 -6.72 2.14 16.83
CA LEU A 87 -7.76 2.89 16.12
C LEU A 87 -9.16 2.49 16.58
N LEU A 88 -9.41 1.19 16.76
CA LEU A 88 -10.69 0.72 17.29
C LEU A 88 -10.91 1.27 18.70
N LYS A 89 -9.93 1.18 19.60
CA LYS A 89 -10.03 1.67 20.99
C LYS A 89 -10.33 3.16 21.08
N SER A 90 -9.80 3.98 20.17
CA SER A 90 -10.05 5.42 20.13
C SER A 90 -11.34 5.83 19.41
N THR A 91 -12.00 4.89 18.72
CA THR A 91 -13.25 5.12 18.00
C THR A 91 -14.47 4.96 18.92
N ALA A 92 -15.45 5.85 18.78
CA ALA A 92 -16.73 5.77 19.49
C ALA A 92 -17.47 4.45 19.22
N GLU A 93 -18.20 3.94 20.21
CA GLU A 93 -18.75 2.57 20.18
C GLU A 93 -19.74 2.34 19.01
N ASP A 94 -20.54 3.36 18.69
CA ASP A 94 -21.50 3.37 17.59
C ASP A 94 -20.82 3.23 16.22
N GLN A 95 -19.68 3.89 16.03
CA GLN A 95 -18.89 3.81 14.79
C GLN A 95 -18.10 2.51 14.70
N ARG A 96 -17.56 2.03 15.83
CA ARG A 96 -16.69 0.84 15.92
C ARG A 96 -17.34 -0.43 15.38
N ARG A 97 -18.66 -0.60 15.58
CA ARG A 97 -19.41 -1.79 15.10
C ARG A 97 -19.62 -1.80 13.59
N SER A 98 -19.51 -0.65 12.93
CA SER A 98 -19.74 -0.51 11.49
C SER A 98 -18.47 -0.56 10.65
N TRP A 99 -17.30 -0.49 11.29
CA TRP A 99 -16.03 -0.38 10.59
C TRP A 99 -15.35 -1.73 10.45
N GLN A 100 -15.08 -2.11 9.20
CA GLN A 100 -14.11 -3.14 8.89
C GLN A 100 -12.77 -2.44 8.63
N LEU A 101 -11.76 -2.72 9.47
CA LEU A 101 -10.42 -2.15 9.37
C LEU A 101 -9.41 -3.28 9.10
N ASN A 102 -8.72 -3.17 7.98
CA ASN A 102 -7.64 -4.05 7.58
C ASN A 102 -6.35 -3.23 7.50
N HIS A 103 -5.22 -3.84 7.90
CA HIS A 103 -3.91 -3.23 7.79
C HIS A 103 -3.18 -3.82 6.59
N TYR A 104 -2.90 -2.99 5.59
CA TYR A 104 -2.13 -3.33 4.41
C TYR A 104 -0.73 -2.73 4.46
N MET A 105 0.24 -3.43 3.89
CA MET A 105 1.64 -3.01 3.81
C MET A 105 2.23 -3.40 2.46
N ILE A 106 2.98 -2.50 1.82
CA ILE A 106 3.77 -2.77 0.61
C ILE A 106 5.08 -1.99 0.70
N TYR A 107 6.19 -2.62 0.29
CA TYR A 107 7.49 -1.99 0.19
C TYR A 107 7.90 -1.88 -1.29
N PHE A 108 8.32 -0.70 -1.70
CA PHE A 108 8.90 -0.41 -3.00
C PHE A 108 10.37 -0.08 -2.82
N ASP A 109 11.22 -0.71 -3.65
CA ASP A 109 12.63 -0.39 -3.74
C ASP A 109 12.84 1.08 -4.08
N SER A 110 13.86 1.70 -3.47
CA SER A 110 14.23 3.10 -3.68
C SER A 110 13.18 4.15 -3.26
N ASP A 111 12.05 3.74 -2.68
CA ASP A 111 10.99 4.63 -2.18
C ASP A 111 10.72 4.40 -0.69
N GLY A 112 10.44 3.15 -0.32
CA GLY A 112 10.19 2.73 1.06
C GLY A 112 8.87 2.00 1.26
N CYS A 113 8.40 2.01 2.51
CA CYS A 113 7.26 1.23 2.95
C CYS A 113 6.00 2.09 3.09
N TYR A 114 4.92 1.66 2.46
CA TYR A 114 3.59 2.20 2.62
C TYR A 114 2.74 1.28 3.49
N GLU A 115 2.18 1.82 4.56
CA GLU A 115 1.20 1.15 5.41
C GLU A 115 -0.14 1.88 5.36
N ILE A 116 -1.24 1.14 5.20
CA ILE A 116 -2.57 1.70 5.03
C ILE A 116 -3.58 0.92 5.89
N ILE A 117 -4.36 1.64 6.70
CA ILE A 117 -5.54 1.11 7.36
C ILE A 117 -6.78 1.46 6.54
N ALA A 118 -7.42 0.46 5.96
CA ALA A 118 -8.55 0.64 5.05
C ALA A 118 -9.58 -0.48 5.19
N GLU A 119 -10.78 -0.26 4.66
CA GLU A 119 -11.80 -1.32 4.58
C GLU A 119 -11.44 -2.35 3.52
N SER A 120 -10.98 -1.90 2.36
CA SER A 120 -10.67 -2.77 1.22
C SER A 120 -9.66 -2.14 0.29
N TRP A 121 -9.10 -2.96 -0.59
CA TRP A 121 -8.20 -2.55 -1.66
C TRP A 121 -8.62 -3.19 -2.99
N LYS A 122 -8.13 -2.64 -4.10
CA LYS A 122 -8.14 -3.28 -5.42
C LYS A 122 -6.98 -2.79 -6.27
N ALA A 123 -6.53 -3.62 -7.21
CA ALA A 123 -5.64 -3.17 -8.28
C ALA A 123 -6.40 -2.25 -9.26
N LEU A 124 -5.72 -1.21 -9.72
CA LEU A 124 -6.14 -0.36 -10.84
C LEU A 124 -5.69 -1.01 -12.16
N PRO A 125 -6.45 -0.82 -13.25
CA PRO A 125 -6.07 -1.37 -14.54
C PRO A 125 -4.76 -0.76 -15.02
N GLU A 126 -3.95 -1.60 -15.66
CA GLU A 126 -2.71 -1.18 -16.30
C GLU A 126 -3.01 -0.38 -17.57
N LYS A 127 -2.18 0.63 -17.83
CA LYS A 127 -2.26 1.49 -19.01
C LYS A 127 -0.85 1.79 -19.51
N GLN A 128 -0.70 1.92 -20.82
CA GLN A 128 0.54 2.40 -21.40
C GLN A 128 0.73 3.90 -21.11
N GLY A 129 1.97 4.31 -20.81
CA GLY A 129 2.36 5.69 -20.51
C GLY A 129 2.98 5.84 -19.12
N SER A 130 3.73 6.93 -18.91
CA SER A 130 4.32 7.26 -17.61
C SER A 130 3.32 8.02 -16.73
N LEU A 131 3.56 8.03 -15.43
CA LEU A 131 2.86 8.93 -14.49
C LEU A 131 3.37 10.38 -14.55
N SER A 132 4.44 10.63 -15.32
CA SER A 132 5.15 11.91 -15.42
C SER A 132 4.60 12.88 -16.49
N ASP A 133 3.57 12.47 -17.24
CA ASP A 133 2.98 13.24 -18.34
C ASP A 133 1.98 14.32 -17.87
#